data_AF-A0A2K9MDJ2-F1
#
_entry.id   AF-A0A2K9MDJ2-F1
#
_cell.length_a   1.000
_cell.length_b   1.000
_cell.length_c   1.000
_cell.angle_alpha   90.00
_cell.angle_beta   90.00
_cell.angle_gamma   90.00
#
_symmetry.space_group_name_H-M   'P 1'
#
loop_
_entity.id
_entity.type
_entity.pdbx_description
1 polymer ?
#
loop_
_entity_poly.entity_id
_entity_poly.type
_entity_poly.pdbx_seq_one_letter_code
_entity_poly.pdbx_strand_id
1 'polypeptide(L)'
;MIAFPDISPEIFTIRLGGIELALRWYALAYLAGLVLGALAIWRLMKSDHLWGDAAPMPANRVEDLLTWVIAGVVIGGRLGFVLFYQPGYYLSHPFEIVKVWQGGMSFHGGFLGTVIAAWWWARRNGVDPLRLADAMAIAAPIGLFFGRLANFVNAELWGRPTDMPWGVIFPGAAAQDCPGVVGPCARHPSQLYEAGLEGLVLGLVLLVLLRRGALRRPGLLLGVFLAGYAAARIFVEFFRVADVQFITPDNPLGRVALGMSMGQLLSLPMLALGLWLVVRALNRPPR
;
A
#
# COMPACT_ATOMS: atom_id res chain seq x y z
N MET A 1 -17.20 12.02 20.29
CA MET A 1 -15.91 12.11 19.58
C MET A 1 -14.82 11.56 20.47
N ILE A 2 -13.82 10.92 19.89
CA ILE A 2 -12.78 10.16 20.59
C ILE A 2 -11.48 10.98 20.56
N ALA A 3 -10.85 11.20 21.71
CA ALA A 3 -9.52 11.81 21.74
C ALA A 3 -8.50 10.83 21.13
N PHE A 4 -7.56 11.34 20.34
CA PHE A 4 -6.47 10.49 19.86
C PHE A 4 -5.71 9.90 21.05
N PRO A 5 -5.43 8.59 21.06
CA PRO A 5 -4.74 7.96 22.18
C PRO A 5 -3.33 8.50 22.33
N ASP A 6 -2.82 8.53 23.56
CA ASP A 6 -1.45 8.96 23.86
C ASP A 6 -0.44 7.89 23.41
N ILE A 7 -0.20 7.83 22.09
CA ILE A 7 0.70 6.88 21.45
C ILE A 7 1.79 7.67 20.73
N SER A 8 3.04 7.44 21.14
CA SER A 8 4.22 7.97 20.46
C SER A 8 4.45 7.24 19.13
N PRO A 9 4.79 7.96 18.03
CA PRO A 9 5.27 7.37 16.78
C PRO A 9 6.56 6.55 16.96
N GLU A 10 7.35 6.89 17.98
CA GLU A 10 8.60 6.24 18.34
C GLU A 10 8.35 5.22 19.47
N ILE A 11 8.85 4.00 19.29
CA ILE A 11 8.77 2.91 20.25
C ILE A 11 9.80 3.15 21.36
N PHE A 12 11.04 3.38 20.95
CA PHE A 12 12.12 3.78 21.81
C PHE A 12 13.18 4.52 20.99
N THR A 13 13.98 5.30 21.68
CA THR A 13 15.04 6.11 21.09
C THR A 13 16.34 5.86 21.82
N ILE A 14 17.37 5.48 21.07
CA ILE A 14 18.72 5.22 21.60
C ILE A 14 19.61 6.38 21.17
N ARG A 15 20.28 7.00 22.14
CA ARG A 15 21.27 8.06 21.90
C ARG A 15 22.67 7.47 22.01
N LEU A 16 23.39 7.40 20.90
CA LEU A 16 24.75 6.87 20.83
C LEU A 16 25.67 7.93 20.19
N GLY A 17 26.64 8.43 20.96
CA GLY A 17 27.67 9.34 20.43
C GLY A 17 27.14 10.63 19.78
N GLY A 18 26.03 11.18 20.27
CA GLY A 18 25.38 12.37 19.69
C GLY A 18 24.42 12.09 18.53
N ILE A 19 24.27 10.83 18.13
CA ILE A 19 23.29 10.39 17.12
C ILE A 19 22.06 9.84 17.84
N GLU A 20 20.88 10.33 17.46
CA GLU A 20 19.59 9.87 17.97
C GLU A 20 18.98 8.86 16.99
N LEU A 21 18.91 7.59 17.41
CA LEU A 21 18.33 6.49 16.63
C LEU A 21 16.98 6.12 17.22
N ALA A 22 15.91 6.54 16.56
CA ALA A 22 14.53 6.23 16.95
C ALA A 22 14.00 5.04 16.16
N LEU A 23 13.56 3.99 16.86
CA LEU A 23 12.78 2.91 16.25
C LEU A 23 11.32 3.34 16.18
N ARG A 24 10.76 3.42 14.96
CA ARG A 24 9.39 3.88 14.72
C ARG A 24 8.44 2.72 14.47
N TRP A 25 7.17 2.86 14.85
CA TRP A 25 6.11 1.90 14.53
C TRP A 25 5.99 1.64 13.03
N TYR A 26 6.23 2.68 12.23
CA TYR A 26 6.25 2.59 10.77
C TYR A 26 7.29 1.59 10.23
N ALA A 27 8.49 1.55 10.83
CA ALA A 27 9.52 0.59 10.44
C ALA A 27 9.13 -0.85 10.78
N LEU A 28 8.53 -1.06 11.96
CA LEU A 28 8.00 -2.37 12.35
C LEU A 28 6.83 -2.81 11.47
N ALA A 29 5.95 -1.90 11.08
CA ALA A 29 4.84 -2.20 10.17
C ALA A 29 5.33 -2.69 8.80
N TYR A 30 6.34 -2.03 8.23
CA TYR A 30 6.96 -2.49 6.98
C TYR A 30 7.66 -3.84 7.14
N LEU A 31 8.41 -4.03 8.23
CA LEU A 31 9.09 -5.29 8.50
C LEU A 31 8.07 -6.43 8.66
N ALA A 32 7.00 -6.21 9.42
CA ALA A 32 5.91 -7.17 9.58
C ALA A 32 5.26 -7.49 8.22
N GLY A 33 4.96 -6.49 7.40
CA GLY A 33 4.43 -6.68 6.05
C GLY A 33 5.32 -7.53 5.16
N LEU A 34 6.63 -7.25 5.13
CA LEU A 34 7.61 -7.99 4.32
C LEU A 34 7.80 -9.43 4.82
N VAL A 35 8.00 -9.62 6.13
CA VAL A 35 8.27 -10.94 6.72
C VAL A 35 7.03 -11.83 6.64
N LEU A 36 5.86 -11.33 7.03
CA LEU A 36 4.61 -12.10 6.96
C LEU A 36 4.16 -12.34 5.52
N GLY A 37 4.41 -11.38 4.62
CA GLY A 37 4.18 -11.55 3.19
C GLY A 37 5.07 -12.64 2.59
N ALA A 38 6.37 -12.63 2.90
CA ALA A 38 7.30 -13.68 2.47
C ALA A 38 6.91 -15.05 3.05
N LEU A 39 6.52 -15.11 4.33
CA LEU A 39 6.02 -16.33 4.95
C LEU A 39 4.75 -16.85 4.27
N ALA A 40 3.82 -15.96 3.90
CA ALA A 40 2.61 -16.34 3.16
C ALA A 40 2.97 -16.95 1.79
N ILE A 41 3.82 -16.29 1.01
CA ILE A 41 4.27 -16.80 -0.30
C ILE A 41 5.01 -18.14 -0.14
N TRP A 42 5.89 -18.27 0.85
CA TRP A 42 6.59 -19.52 1.14
C TRP A 42 5.63 -20.68 1.44
N ARG A 43 4.58 -20.44 2.22
CA ARG A 43 3.55 -21.45 2.50
C ARG A 43 2.78 -21.84 1.23
N LEU A 44 2.47 -20.86 0.36
CA LEU A 44 1.83 -21.14 -0.93
C LEU A 44 2.73 -21.99 -1.84
N MET A 45 4.04 -21.73 -1.85
CA MET A 45 5.01 -22.50 -2.63
C MET A 45 5.26 -23.91 -2.08
N LYS A 46 4.94 -24.17 -0.80
CA LYS A 46 4.98 -25.53 -0.23
C LYS A 46 3.71 -26.34 -0.46
N SER A 47 2.68 -25.73 -1.04
CA SER A 47 1.34 -26.29 -1.10
C SER A 47 0.93 -26.53 -2.56
N ASP A 48 1.56 -27.50 -3.23
CA ASP A 48 1.33 -27.81 -4.65
C ASP A 48 -0.15 -28.01 -5.00
N HIS A 49 -0.90 -28.69 -4.13
CA HIS A 49 -2.33 -28.95 -4.30
C HIS A 49 -3.22 -27.69 -4.48
N LEU A 50 -2.77 -26.50 -4.04
CA LEU A 50 -3.51 -25.25 -4.19
C LEU A 50 -3.48 -24.76 -5.64
N TRP A 51 -2.43 -25.13 -6.37
CA TRP A 51 -2.13 -24.64 -7.70
C TRP A 51 -2.79 -25.44 -8.84
N GLY A 52 -3.35 -26.62 -8.52
CA GLY A 52 -3.94 -27.55 -9.48
C GLY A 52 -2.92 -28.54 -10.03
N ASP A 53 -1.71 -28.05 -10.32
CA ASP A 53 -0.55 -28.82 -10.73
C ASP A 53 0.52 -28.85 -9.60
N ALA A 54 1.50 -27.95 -9.69
CA ALA A 54 2.59 -27.76 -8.75
C ALA A 54 2.80 -26.27 -8.52
N ALA A 55 3.43 -25.89 -7.41
CA ALA A 55 3.79 -24.50 -7.18
C ALA A 55 4.66 -23.94 -8.34
N PRO A 56 4.50 -22.65 -8.70
CA PRO A 56 5.20 -22.06 -9.84
C PRO A 56 6.72 -21.94 -9.62
N MET A 57 7.20 -22.10 -8.39
CA MET A 57 8.62 -22.13 -8.03
C MET A 57 8.84 -22.88 -6.71
N PRO A 58 10.06 -23.39 -6.47
CA PRO A 58 10.44 -23.96 -5.18
C PRO A 58 10.39 -22.93 -4.04
N ALA A 59 10.00 -23.35 -2.84
CA ALA A 59 9.84 -22.44 -1.70
C ALA A 59 11.15 -21.74 -1.24
N ASN A 60 12.32 -22.32 -1.51
CA ASN A 60 13.61 -21.68 -1.20
C ASN A 60 13.91 -20.45 -2.08
N ARG A 61 13.21 -20.27 -3.21
CA ARG A 61 13.36 -19.08 -4.07
C ARG A 61 12.64 -17.84 -3.54
N VAL A 62 11.85 -17.96 -2.47
CA VAL A 62 11.12 -16.83 -1.87
C VAL A 62 12.06 -15.78 -1.28
N GLU A 63 13.20 -16.19 -0.72
CA GLU A 63 14.20 -15.25 -0.19
C GLU A 63 14.86 -14.42 -1.29
N ASP A 64 15.20 -15.06 -2.41
CA ASP A 64 15.71 -14.39 -3.61
C ASP A 64 14.67 -13.39 -4.16
N LEU A 65 13.41 -13.83 -4.30
CA LEU A 65 12.31 -12.93 -4.69
C LEU A 65 12.17 -11.74 -3.72
N LEU A 66 12.22 -11.99 -2.40
CA LEU A 66 12.09 -10.93 -1.39
C LEU A 66 13.21 -9.88 -1.55
N THR A 67 14.43 -10.33 -1.83
CA THR A 67 15.56 -9.43 -2.12
C THR A 67 15.28 -8.53 -3.32
N TRP A 68 14.75 -9.10 -4.41
CA TRP A 68 14.37 -8.34 -5.60
C TRP A 68 13.21 -7.37 -5.34
N VAL A 69 12.21 -7.77 -4.55
CA VAL A 69 11.10 -6.91 -4.15
C VAL A 69 11.59 -5.73 -3.32
N ILE A 70 12.44 -5.97 -2.32
CA ILE A 70 13.03 -4.90 -1.49
C ILE A 70 13.85 -3.93 -2.35
N ALA A 71 14.69 -4.46 -3.23
CA ALA A 71 15.46 -3.63 -4.16
C ALA A 71 14.53 -2.81 -5.07
N GLY A 72 13.45 -3.41 -5.59
CA GLY A 72 12.44 -2.73 -6.39
C GLY A 72 11.75 -1.58 -5.65
N VAL A 73 11.32 -1.80 -4.39
CA VAL A 73 10.73 -0.76 -3.55
C VAL A 73 11.71 0.40 -3.32
N VAL A 74 12.95 0.09 -2.95
CA VAL A 74 13.95 1.11 -2.60
C VAL A 74 14.40 1.90 -3.83
N ILE A 75 14.80 1.22 -4.90
CA ILE A 75 15.26 1.85 -6.14
C ILE A 75 14.12 2.60 -6.80
N GLY A 76 12.97 1.94 -6.98
CA GLY A 76 11.80 2.55 -7.60
C GLY A 76 11.29 3.74 -6.80
N GLY A 77 11.22 3.60 -5.46
CA GLY A 77 10.76 4.67 -4.58
C GLY A 77 11.68 5.88 -4.65
N ARG A 78 12.99 5.66 -4.67
CA ARG A 78 13.96 6.74 -4.77
C ARG A 78 13.92 7.42 -6.13
N LEU A 79 13.98 6.66 -7.22
CA LEU A 79 13.93 7.21 -8.57
C LEU A 79 12.60 7.92 -8.85
N GLY A 80 11.48 7.38 -8.38
CA GLY A 80 10.18 8.04 -8.49
C GLY A 80 10.15 9.37 -7.74
N PHE A 81 10.81 9.48 -6.58
CA PHE A 81 10.92 10.76 -5.88
C PHE A 81 11.73 11.78 -6.69
N VAL A 82 12.92 11.34 -7.13
CA VAL A 82 13.85 12.15 -7.92
C VAL A 82 13.19 12.68 -9.20
N LEU A 83 12.52 11.81 -9.95
CA LEU A 83 11.97 12.14 -11.26
C LEU A 83 10.67 12.95 -11.17
N PHE A 84 9.80 12.66 -10.20
CA PHE A 84 8.46 13.28 -10.16
C PHE A 84 8.39 14.52 -9.28
N TYR A 85 9.27 14.67 -8.29
CA TYR A 85 9.17 15.76 -7.31
C TYR A 85 10.30 16.78 -7.44
N GLN A 86 11.54 16.36 -7.71
CA GLN A 86 12.70 17.27 -7.72
C GLN A 86 13.72 17.00 -8.83
N PRO A 87 13.32 16.84 -10.11
CA PRO A 87 14.23 16.44 -11.18
C PRO A 87 15.38 17.44 -11.40
N GLY A 88 15.10 18.75 -11.36
CA GLY A 88 16.12 19.78 -11.56
C GLY A 88 17.22 19.77 -10.48
N TYR A 89 16.84 19.56 -9.21
CA TYR A 89 17.79 19.48 -8.10
C TYR A 89 18.77 18.32 -8.29
N TYR A 90 18.25 17.12 -8.57
CA TYR A 90 19.09 15.93 -8.70
C TYR A 90 19.91 15.88 -9.99
N LEU A 91 19.51 16.60 -11.04
CA LEU A 91 20.36 16.81 -12.22
C LEU A 91 21.62 17.62 -11.86
N SER A 92 21.50 18.60 -10.97
CA SER A 92 22.64 19.37 -10.45
C SER A 92 23.42 18.63 -9.35
N HIS A 93 22.80 17.65 -8.68
CA HIS A 93 23.38 16.90 -7.56
C HIS A 93 23.22 15.37 -7.71
N PRO A 94 23.80 14.75 -8.76
CA PRO A 94 23.51 13.35 -9.12
C PRO A 94 23.92 12.34 -8.04
N PHE A 95 24.97 12.61 -7.27
CA PHE A 95 25.40 11.74 -6.16
C PHE A 95 24.40 11.72 -4.99
N GLU A 96 23.45 12.64 -4.95
CA GLU A 96 22.41 12.64 -3.91
C GLU A 96 21.28 11.67 -4.21
N ILE A 97 21.17 11.18 -5.45
CA ILE A 97 20.16 10.18 -5.84
C ILE A 97 20.31 8.92 -4.98
N VAL A 98 21.52 8.51 -4.61
CA VAL A 98 21.74 7.30 -3.79
C VAL A 98 21.52 7.50 -2.29
N LYS A 99 21.38 8.75 -1.82
CA LYS A 99 21.26 9.09 -0.39
C LYS A 99 19.85 8.83 0.15
N VAL A 100 19.42 7.57 0.14
CA VAL A 100 18.08 7.15 0.60
C VAL A 100 17.82 7.41 2.09
N TRP A 101 18.87 7.52 2.89
CA TRP A 101 18.78 7.82 4.33
C TRP A 101 18.41 9.28 4.63
N GLN A 102 18.45 10.19 3.64
CA GLN A 102 17.97 11.56 3.79
C GLN A 102 16.45 11.69 3.58
N GLY A 103 15.74 10.57 3.43
CA GLY A 103 14.33 10.55 3.06
C GLY A 103 14.14 10.83 1.56
N GLY A 104 12.91 11.19 1.17
CA GLY A 104 12.56 11.41 -0.24
C GLY A 104 12.33 10.10 -0.98
N MET A 105 11.16 9.50 -0.75
CA MET A 105 10.71 8.26 -1.36
C MET A 105 9.31 8.46 -1.95
N SER A 106 9.09 7.98 -3.16
CA SER A 106 7.80 8.01 -3.85
C SER A 106 7.09 6.68 -3.70
N PHE A 107 5.86 6.70 -3.18
CA PHE A 107 5.01 5.51 -3.11
C PHE A 107 4.80 4.90 -4.50
N HIS A 108 4.37 5.71 -5.48
CA HIS A 108 4.13 5.26 -6.86
C HIS A 108 5.39 4.68 -7.50
N GLY A 109 6.55 5.30 -7.25
CA GLY A 109 7.85 4.79 -7.68
C GLY A 109 8.17 3.44 -7.07
N GLY A 110 7.97 3.28 -5.76
CA GLY A 110 8.23 2.02 -5.05
C GLY A 110 7.32 0.89 -5.50
N PHE A 111 6.03 1.19 -5.71
CA PHE A 111 5.07 0.23 -6.25
C PHE A 111 5.47 -0.22 -7.67
N LEU A 112 5.74 0.71 -8.58
CA LEU A 112 6.15 0.38 -9.95
C LEU A 112 7.47 -0.40 -9.97
N GLY A 113 8.45 0.03 -9.17
CA GLY A 113 9.72 -0.67 -9.02
C GLY A 113 9.56 -2.10 -8.52
N THR A 114 8.63 -2.34 -7.59
CA THR A 114 8.28 -3.68 -7.11
C THR A 114 7.68 -4.55 -8.21
N VAL A 115 6.72 -4.02 -8.97
CA VAL A 115 6.06 -4.74 -10.07
C VAL A 115 7.09 -5.12 -11.13
N ILE A 116 7.95 -4.18 -11.53
CA ILE A 116 9.01 -4.42 -12.53
C ILE A 116 10.01 -5.45 -12.01
N ALA A 117 10.48 -5.32 -10.78
CA ALA A 117 11.45 -6.24 -10.19
C ALA A 117 10.90 -7.66 -10.10
N ALA A 118 9.67 -7.84 -9.60
CA ALA A 118 9.04 -9.14 -9.49
C ALA A 118 8.77 -9.77 -10.87
N TRP A 119 8.29 -8.98 -11.84
CA TRP A 119 8.06 -9.45 -13.21
C TRP A 119 9.36 -9.87 -13.89
N TRP A 120 10.42 -9.07 -13.77
CA TRP A 120 11.72 -9.39 -14.35
C TRP A 120 12.33 -10.62 -13.70
N TRP A 121 12.29 -10.69 -12.36
CA TRP A 121 12.76 -11.85 -11.61
C TRP A 121 12.03 -13.14 -12.05
N ALA A 122 10.69 -13.08 -12.20
CA ALA A 122 9.89 -14.21 -12.65
C ALA A 122 10.33 -14.70 -14.03
N ARG A 123 10.42 -13.78 -14.99
CA ARG A 123 10.87 -14.05 -16.37
C ARG A 123 12.25 -14.70 -16.41
N ARG A 124 13.20 -14.17 -15.64
CA ARG A 124 14.58 -14.66 -15.61
C ARG A 124 14.70 -16.07 -15.01
N ASN A 125 13.81 -16.41 -14.07
CA ASN A 125 13.84 -17.70 -13.36
C ASN A 125 12.84 -18.72 -13.93
N GLY A 126 12.22 -18.45 -15.09
CA GLY A 126 11.26 -19.37 -15.71
C GLY A 126 9.94 -19.53 -14.93
N VAL A 127 9.61 -18.58 -14.06
CA VAL A 127 8.38 -18.55 -13.26
C VAL A 127 7.29 -17.81 -14.02
N ASP A 128 6.08 -18.37 -14.11
CA ASP A 128 4.93 -17.69 -14.72
C ASP A 128 4.60 -16.40 -13.94
N PRO A 129 4.72 -15.20 -14.55
CA PRO A 129 4.55 -13.94 -13.83
C PRO A 129 3.15 -13.75 -13.25
N LEU A 130 2.11 -14.30 -13.87
CA LEU A 130 0.74 -14.16 -13.36
C LEU A 130 0.51 -15.05 -12.15
N ARG A 131 1.07 -16.26 -12.14
CA ARG A 131 1.03 -17.16 -10.98
C ARG A 131 1.79 -16.56 -9.80
N LEU A 132 2.94 -15.94 -10.05
CA LEU A 132 3.68 -15.22 -9.03
C LEU A 132 2.86 -14.01 -8.51
N ALA A 133 2.26 -13.25 -9.42
CA ALA A 133 1.46 -12.09 -9.05
C ALA A 133 0.22 -12.46 -8.21
N ASP A 134 -0.43 -13.62 -8.47
CA ASP A 134 -1.50 -14.12 -7.60
C ASP A 134 -1.01 -14.42 -6.18
N ALA A 135 0.18 -14.99 -6.01
CA ALA A 135 0.77 -15.21 -4.69
C ALA A 135 1.10 -13.89 -3.99
N MET A 136 1.66 -12.91 -4.72
CA MET A 136 1.94 -11.58 -4.19
C MET A 136 0.66 -10.82 -3.82
N ALA A 137 -0.43 -11.00 -4.59
CA ALA A 137 -1.73 -10.40 -4.31
C ALA A 137 -2.32 -10.88 -2.98
N ILE A 138 -2.11 -12.15 -2.60
CA ILE A 138 -2.49 -12.66 -1.28
C ILE A 138 -1.67 -12.00 -0.16
N ALA A 139 -0.39 -11.71 -0.40
CA ALA A 139 0.50 -11.12 0.60
C ALA A 139 0.28 -9.60 0.77
N ALA A 140 -0.10 -8.88 -0.29
CA ALA A 140 -0.19 -7.42 -0.30
C ALA A 140 -1.10 -6.82 0.80
N PRO A 141 -2.30 -7.35 1.09
CA PRO A 141 -3.16 -6.83 2.16
C PRO A 141 -2.52 -6.82 3.54
N ILE A 142 -1.55 -7.72 3.82
CA ILE A 142 -0.83 -7.74 5.10
C ILE A 142 -0.03 -6.44 5.27
N GLY A 143 0.73 -6.06 4.24
CA GLY A 143 1.50 -4.81 4.24
C GLY A 143 0.60 -3.58 4.29
N LEU A 144 -0.51 -3.59 3.55
CA LEU A 144 -1.50 -2.51 3.58
C LEU A 144 -2.09 -2.36 5.00
N PHE A 145 -2.52 -3.46 5.63
CA PHE A 145 -3.08 -3.44 6.98
C PHE A 145 -2.12 -2.77 7.99
N PHE A 146 -0.90 -3.27 8.10
CA PHE A 146 0.07 -2.73 9.06
C PHE A 146 0.49 -1.30 8.72
N GLY A 147 0.69 -0.99 7.43
CA GLY A 147 1.04 0.36 7.00
C GLY A 147 -0.03 1.39 7.40
N ARG A 148 -1.31 1.06 7.21
CA ARG A 148 -2.43 1.94 7.58
C ARG A 148 -2.59 2.08 9.09
N LEU A 149 -2.36 1.02 9.86
CA LEU A 149 -2.30 1.14 11.32
C LEU A 149 -1.14 2.03 11.77
N ALA A 150 0.01 1.95 11.10
CA ALA A 150 1.13 2.83 11.40
C ALA A 150 0.85 4.29 11.01
N ASN A 151 0.10 4.56 9.93
CA ASN A 151 -0.37 5.92 9.64
C ASN A 151 -1.29 6.45 10.74
N PHE A 152 -2.18 5.59 11.30
CA PHE A 152 -3.00 5.98 12.43
C PHE A 152 -2.15 6.31 13.66
N VAL A 153 -1.18 5.46 14.01
CA VAL A 153 -0.25 5.68 15.14
C VAL A 153 0.59 6.95 14.96
N ASN A 154 1.03 7.24 13.73
CA ASN A 154 1.73 8.49 13.40
C ASN A 154 0.81 9.72 13.38
N ALA A 155 -0.50 9.52 13.60
CA ALA A 155 -1.52 10.54 13.45
C ALA A 155 -1.41 11.26 12.11
N GLU A 156 -1.28 10.56 10.98
CA GLU A 156 -1.14 11.13 9.64
C GLU A 156 -2.15 10.55 8.64
N LEU A 157 -2.46 11.25 7.55
CA LEU A 157 -3.43 10.82 6.52
C LEU A 157 -4.86 10.62 7.05
N TRP A 158 -5.25 11.45 8.02
CA TRP A 158 -6.61 11.51 8.55
C TRP A 158 -7.61 12.00 7.49
N GLY A 159 -8.89 11.79 7.78
CA GLY A 159 -9.98 12.13 6.90
C GLY A 159 -10.55 13.54 7.10
N ARG A 160 -11.66 13.80 6.44
CA ARG A 160 -12.40 15.06 6.53
C ARG A 160 -12.97 15.27 7.93
N PRO A 161 -13.22 16.54 8.33
CA PRO A 161 -13.95 16.85 9.55
C PRO A 161 -15.27 16.07 9.62
N THR A 162 -15.65 15.62 10.81
CA THR A 162 -16.84 14.79 11.00
C THR A 162 -17.43 14.91 12.39
N ASP A 163 -18.76 14.87 12.46
CA ASP A 163 -19.52 14.84 13.72
C ASP A 163 -19.92 13.41 14.12
N MET A 164 -19.50 12.40 13.34
CA MET A 164 -19.84 11.00 13.63
C MET A 164 -19.30 10.57 15.00
N PRO A 165 -19.99 9.67 15.73
CA PRO A 165 -19.64 9.33 17.11
C PRO A 165 -18.23 8.70 17.24
N TRP A 166 -17.72 8.07 16.17
CA TRP A 166 -16.38 7.50 16.08
C TRP A 166 -15.32 8.44 15.47
N GLY A 167 -15.64 9.72 15.25
CA GLY A 167 -14.67 10.73 14.82
C GLY A 167 -13.56 10.89 15.85
N VAL A 168 -12.31 10.99 15.37
CA VAL A 168 -11.10 11.07 16.20
C VAL A 168 -10.52 12.49 16.16
N ILE A 169 -10.22 13.05 17.31
CA ILE A 169 -9.56 14.36 17.46
C ILE A 169 -8.05 14.12 17.40
N PHE A 170 -7.48 14.20 16.18
CA PHE A 170 -6.06 14.00 15.93
C PHE A 170 -5.21 15.19 16.41
N PRO A 171 -4.00 14.96 16.94
CA PRO A 171 -3.10 16.01 17.38
C PRO A 171 -2.51 16.81 16.21
N GLY A 172 -2.03 18.01 16.51
CA GLY A 172 -1.30 18.86 15.55
C GLY A 172 -2.15 19.91 14.85
N ALA A 173 -1.53 21.05 14.54
CA ALA A 173 -2.21 22.22 13.97
C ALA A 173 -2.93 21.90 12.65
N ALA A 174 -2.30 21.12 11.76
CA ALA A 174 -2.91 20.73 10.48
C ALA A 174 -4.17 19.86 10.64
N ALA A 175 -4.21 19.00 11.67
CA ALA A 175 -5.40 18.21 11.96
C ALA A 175 -6.50 19.06 12.60
N GLN A 176 -6.14 20.10 13.37
CA GLN A 176 -7.11 20.98 14.01
C GLN A 176 -7.59 22.13 13.11
N ASP A 177 -6.99 22.32 11.94
CA ASP A 177 -7.43 23.31 10.95
C ASP A 177 -8.71 22.87 10.23
N CYS A 178 -9.85 23.31 10.78
CA CYS A 178 -11.19 23.01 10.31
C CYS A 178 -12.03 24.29 10.28
N PRO A 179 -12.06 25.02 9.14
CA PRO A 179 -12.82 26.25 9.01
C PRO A 179 -14.29 26.06 9.41
N GLY A 180 -14.79 26.90 10.31
CA GLY A 180 -16.17 26.87 10.79
C GLY A 180 -16.45 25.92 11.96
N VAL A 181 -15.45 25.18 12.45
CA VAL A 181 -15.58 24.35 13.66
C VAL A 181 -15.14 25.13 14.88
N VAL A 182 -15.99 25.21 15.91
CA VAL A 182 -15.67 25.82 17.21
C VAL A 182 -15.29 24.71 18.20
N GLY A 183 -14.05 24.74 18.70
CA GLY A 183 -13.53 23.72 19.61
C GLY A 183 -12.70 22.63 18.89
N PRO A 184 -12.43 21.49 19.54
CA PRO A 184 -11.62 20.42 18.97
C PRO A 184 -12.24 19.85 17.69
N CYS A 185 -11.46 19.82 16.60
CA CYS A 185 -11.91 19.23 15.35
C CYS A 185 -11.69 17.72 15.34
N ALA A 186 -12.78 16.96 15.28
CA ALA A 186 -12.73 15.53 15.02
C ALA A 186 -12.78 15.24 13.52
N ARG A 187 -12.10 14.16 13.13
CA ARG A 187 -11.98 13.74 11.74
C ARG A 187 -12.25 12.26 11.60
N HIS A 188 -12.66 11.87 10.40
CA HIS A 188 -12.73 10.45 10.06
C HIS A 188 -11.34 9.82 10.24
N PRO A 189 -11.18 8.73 11.02
CA PRO A 189 -9.94 7.96 11.04
C PRO A 189 -9.84 7.10 9.77
N SER A 190 -9.69 7.74 8.61
CA SER A 190 -9.68 7.08 7.29
C SER A 190 -8.62 5.99 7.19
N GLN A 191 -7.50 6.13 7.90
CA GLN A 191 -6.47 5.09 8.00
C GLN A 191 -7.03 3.77 8.53
N LEU A 192 -7.94 3.82 9.52
CA LEU A 192 -8.59 2.62 10.03
C LEU A 192 -9.61 2.05 9.04
N TYR A 193 -10.22 2.89 8.20
CA TYR A 193 -11.10 2.44 7.11
C TYR A 193 -10.27 1.72 6.04
N GLU A 194 -9.11 2.27 5.67
CA GLU A 194 -8.16 1.64 4.74
C GLU A 194 -7.61 0.33 5.31
N ALA A 195 -7.20 0.31 6.60
CA ALA A 195 -6.75 -0.92 7.26
C ALA A 195 -7.84 -1.99 7.23
N GLY A 196 -9.08 -1.61 7.57
CA GLY A 196 -10.23 -2.51 7.56
C GLY A 196 -10.57 -3.03 6.17
N LEU A 197 -10.64 -2.16 5.16
CA LEU A 197 -11.11 -2.51 3.81
C LEU A 197 -9.99 -3.07 2.92
N GLU A 198 -8.89 -2.33 2.77
CA GLU A 198 -7.75 -2.68 1.90
C GLU A 198 -6.90 -3.80 2.49
N GLY A 199 -6.84 -3.89 3.83
CA GLY A 199 -6.10 -4.91 4.56
C GLY A 199 -6.96 -6.11 4.93
N LEU A 200 -7.82 -5.95 5.94
CA LEU A 200 -8.53 -7.07 6.56
C LEU A 200 -9.59 -7.69 5.63
N VAL A 201 -10.57 -6.92 5.16
CA VAL A 201 -11.68 -7.42 4.34
C VAL A 201 -11.16 -7.96 3.02
N LEU A 202 -10.32 -7.21 2.30
CA LEU A 202 -9.74 -7.68 1.04
C LEU A 202 -8.89 -8.93 1.24
N GLY A 203 -8.07 -8.98 2.30
CA GLY A 203 -7.31 -10.17 2.67
C GLY A 203 -8.20 -11.39 2.91
N LEU A 204 -9.30 -11.22 3.66
CA LEU A 204 -10.26 -12.30 3.90
C LEU A 204 -10.93 -12.78 2.61
N VAL A 205 -11.33 -11.88 1.72
CA VAL A 205 -11.90 -12.22 0.40
C VAL A 205 -10.91 -13.07 -0.39
N LEU A 206 -9.64 -12.64 -0.47
CA LEU A 206 -8.60 -13.38 -1.19
C LEU A 206 -8.31 -14.75 -0.56
N LEU A 207 -8.32 -14.86 0.77
CA LEU A 207 -8.16 -16.14 1.47
C LEU A 207 -9.35 -17.09 1.25
N VAL A 208 -10.57 -16.58 1.18
CA VAL A 208 -11.75 -17.38 0.83
C VAL A 208 -11.64 -17.89 -0.60
N LEU A 209 -11.23 -17.03 -1.55
CA LEU A 209 -11.04 -17.42 -2.94
C LEU A 209 -9.88 -18.42 -3.11
N LEU A 210 -8.79 -18.24 -2.38
CA LEU A 210 -7.69 -19.18 -2.31
C LEU A 210 -8.18 -20.58 -1.92
N ARG A 211 -8.99 -20.68 -0.85
CA ARG A 211 -9.60 -21.96 -0.41
C ARG A 211 -10.56 -22.55 -1.44
N ARG A 212 -11.17 -21.71 -2.27
CA ARG A 212 -12.02 -22.13 -3.40
C ARG A 212 -11.25 -22.46 -4.68
N GLY A 213 -9.92 -22.59 -4.60
CA GLY A 213 -9.07 -23.01 -5.71
C GLY A 213 -8.77 -21.90 -6.72
N ALA A 214 -8.80 -20.63 -6.31
CA ALA A 214 -8.53 -19.52 -7.22
C ALA A 214 -7.13 -19.56 -7.86
N LEU A 215 -6.12 -20.15 -7.19
CA LEU A 215 -4.77 -20.32 -7.74
C LEU A 215 -4.69 -21.25 -8.96
N ARG A 216 -5.72 -22.07 -9.20
CA ARG A 216 -5.85 -22.86 -10.44
C ARG A 216 -6.18 -22.02 -11.67
N ARG A 217 -6.48 -20.73 -11.48
CA ARG A 217 -6.83 -19.78 -12.53
C ARG A 217 -5.88 -18.57 -12.50
N PRO A 218 -4.73 -18.64 -13.19
CA PRO A 218 -3.70 -17.60 -13.14
C PRO A 218 -4.24 -16.20 -13.49
N GLY A 219 -4.02 -15.25 -12.57
CA GLY A 219 -4.45 -13.86 -12.62
C GLY A 219 -5.78 -13.58 -11.92
N LEU A 220 -6.49 -14.58 -11.40
CA LEU A 220 -7.76 -14.36 -10.71
C LEU A 220 -7.58 -13.60 -9.40
N LEU A 221 -6.63 -14.00 -8.55
CA LEU A 221 -6.40 -13.36 -7.26
C LEU A 221 -5.80 -11.98 -7.44
N LEU A 222 -4.89 -11.80 -8.40
CA LEU A 222 -4.40 -10.48 -8.81
C LEU A 222 -5.57 -9.59 -9.26
N GLY A 223 -6.46 -10.10 -10.12
CA GLY A 223 -7.60 -9.35 -10.62
C GLY A 223 -8.55 -8.90 -9.50
N VAL A 224 -8.88 -9.81 -8.58
CA VAL A 224 -9.71 -9.49 -7.41
C VAL A 224 -9.01 -8.52 -6.47
N PHE A 225 -7.71 -8.67 -6.25
CA PHE A 225 -6.94 -7.73 -5.44
C PHE A 225 -6.98 -6.32 -6.04
N LEU A 226 -6.69 -6.16 -7.34
CA LEU A 226 -6.69 -4.85 -7.98
C LEU A 226 -8.08 -4.20 -7.99
N ALA A 227 -9.12 -4.97 -8.34
CA ALA A 227 -10.48 -4.47 -8.35
C ALA A 227 -10.99 -4.14 -6.93
N GLY A 228 -10.71 -5.01 -5.96
CA GLY A 228 -11.11 -4.83 -4.57
C GLY A 228 -10.38 -3.66 -3.89
N TYR A 229 -9.08 -3.53 -4.11
CA TYR A 229 -8.29 -2.40 -3.62
C TYR A 229 -8.77 -1.09 -4.26
N ALA A 230 -9.01 -1.05 -5.57
CA ALA A 230 -9.56 0.13 -6.24
C ALA A 230 -10.94 0.53 -5.70
N ALA A 231 -11.84 -0.44 -5.50
CA ALA A 231 -13.16 -0.18 -4.95
C ALA A 231 -13.09 0.35 -3.51
N ALA A 232 -12.25 -0.25 -2.66
CA ALA A 232 -12.00 0.23 -1.30
C ALA A 232 -11.43 1.65 -1.31
N ARG A 233 -10.44 1.92 -2.17
CA ARG A 233 -9.81 3.24 -2.29
C ARG A 233 -10.80 4.31 -2.74
N ILE A 234 -11.62 4.03 -3.76
CA ILE A 234 -12.69 4.93 -4.24
C ILE A 234 -13.68 5.24 -3.11
N PHE A 235 -14.06 4.24 -2.34
CA PHE A 235 -14.99 4.39 -1.23
C PHE A 235 -14.40 5.22 -0.08
N VAL A 236 -13.18 4.91 0.37
CA VAL A 236 -12.54 5.64 1.48
C VAL A 236 -12.30 7.10 1.12
N GLU A 237 -12.06 7.39 -0.15
CA GLU A 237 -11.77 8.74 -0.62
C GLU A 237 -12.92 9.75 -0.43
N PHE A 238 -14.16 9.28 -0.27
CA PHE A 238 -15.27 10.14 0.16
C PHE A 238 -15.07 10.72 1.58
N PHE A 239 -14.31 10.01 2.41
CA PHE A 239 -14.00 10.39 3.79
C PHE A 239 -12.61 11.01 3.94
N ARG A 240 -11.74 10.92 2.92
CA ARG A 240 -10.33 11.36 3.02
C ARG A 240 -10.17 12.85 2.71
N VAL A 241 -9.20 13.51 3.34
CA VAL A 241 -8.74 14.83 2.90
C VAL A 241 -8.02 14.65 1.57
N ALA A 242 -8.34 15.49 0.58
CA ALA A 242 -7.67 15.46 -0.71
C ALA A 242 -6.20 15.87 -0.56
N ASP A 243 -5.37 15.49 -1.53
CA ASP A 243 -3.95 15.87 -1.48
C ASP A 243 -3.82 17.39 -1.51
N VAL A 244 -2.98 17.94 -0.61
CA VAL A 244 -2.88 19.38 -0.32
C VAL A 244 -2.65 20.21 -1.59
N GLN A 245 -1.90 19.69 -2.55
CA GLN A 245 -1.60 20.34 -3.83
C GLN A 245 -2.83 20.64 -4.71
N PHE A 246 -3.96 19.97 -4.47
CA PHE A 246 -5.19 20.20 -5.22
C PHE A 246 -6.19 21.09 -4.48
N ILE A 247 -5.95 21.38 -3.19
CA ILE A 247 -6.84 22.21 -2.38
C ILE A 247 -6.52 23.68 -2.63
N THR A 248 -7.50 24.41 -3.15
CA THR A 248 -7.43 25.87 -3.34
C THR A 248 -8.70 26.53 -2.78
N PRO A 249 -8.74 27.86 -2.59
CA PRO A 249 -9.97 28.54 -2.15
C PRO A 249 -11.18 28.23 -3.05
N ASP A 250 -10.97 28.12 -4.36
CA ASP A 250 -12.01 27.77 -5.35
C ASP A 250 -12.24 26.25 -5.51
N ASN A 251 -11.40 25.42 -4.89
CA ASN A 251 -11.49 23.96 -4.87
C ASN A 251 -11.20 23.39 -3.47
N PRO A 252 -12.05 23.70 -2.46
CA PRO A 252 -11.79 23.31 -1.08
C PRO A 252 -11.85 21.77 -0.88
N LEU A 253 -12.47 21.06 -1.83
CA LEU A 253 -12.56 19.60 -1.81
C LEU A 253 -11.40 18.90 -2.54
N GLY A 254 -10.47 19.64 -3.14
CA GLY A 254 -9.32 19.10 -3.86
C GLY A 254 -9.68 18.14 -5.00
N ARG A 255 -10.78 18.41 -5.71
CA ARG A 255 -11.21 17.62 -6.88
C ARG A 255 -10.30 17.92 -8.06
N VAL A 256 -9.94 16.89 -8.82
CA VAL A 256 -8.97 16.99 -9.93
C VAL A 256 -9.68 17.00 -11.28
N ALA A 257 -10.38 15.92 -11.60
CA ALA A 257 -11.08 15.77 -12.88
C ALA A 257 -12.40 15.02 -12.67
N LEU A 258 -13.42 15.36 -13.48
CA LEU A 258 -14.76 14.74 -13.43
C LEU A 258 -15.43 14.79 -12.04
N GLY A 259 -15.06 15.78 -11.22
CA GLY A 259 -15.53 15.90 -9.84
C GLY A 259 -14.95 14.89 -8.85
N MET A 260 -13.96 14.09 -9.27
CA MET A 260 -13.30 13.07 -8.47
C MET A 260 -11.98 13.59 -7.88
N SER A 261 -11.52 12.99 -6.79
CA SER A 261 -10.16 13.25 -6.29
C SER A 261 -9.11 12.50 -7.13
N MET A 262 -7.83 12.78 -6.88
CA MET A 262 -6.73 12.04 -7.51
C MET A 262 -6.75 10.54 -7.16
N GLY A 263 -7.02 10.20 -5.90
CA GLY A 263 -7.11 8.80 -5.46
C GLY A 263 -8.20 8.02 -6.19
N GLN A 264 -9.36 8.64 -6.42
CA GLN A 264 -10.44 8.05 -7.22
C GLN A 264 -10.03 7.87 -8.68
N LEU A 265 -9.47 8.92 -9.30
CA LEU A 265 -9.07 8.89 -10.70
C LEU A 265 -8.02 7.80 -10.98
N LEU A 266 -6.99 7.70 -10.15
CA LEU A 266 -5.94 6.68 -10.26
C LEU A 266 -6.46 5.26 -9.98
N SER A 267 -7.57 5.13 -9.26
CA SER A 267 -8.19 3.83 -8.99
C SER A 267 -8.99 3.28 -10.17
N LEU A 268 -9.46 4.13 -11.10
CA LEU A 268 -10.27 3.67 -12.24
C LEU A 268 -9.51 2.75 -13.22
N PRO A 269 -8.28 3.07 -13.69
CA PRO A 269 -7.53 2.16 -14.54
C PRO A 269 -7.22 0.83 -13.86
N MET A 270 -6.93 0.88 -12.55
CA MET A 270 -6.66 -0.30 -11.75
C MET A 270 -7.90 -1.18 -11.58
N LEU A 271 -9.07 -0.57 -11.36
CA LEU A 271 -10.35 -1.28 -11.32
C LEU A 271 -10.63 -1.97 -12.65
N ALA A 272 -10.46 -1.25 -13.77
CA ALA A 272 -10.67 -1.80 -15.11
C ALA A 272 -9.72 -2.98 -15.41
N LEU A 273 -8.43 -2.84 -15.08
CA LEU A 273 -7.45 -3.93 -15.24
C LEU A 273 -7.79 -5.13 -14.35
N GLY A 274 -8.21 -4.88 -13.10
CA GLY A 274 -8.62 -5.92 -12.18
C GLY A 274 -9.82 -6.72 -12.69
N LEU A 275 -10.88 -6.02 -13.11
CA LEU A 275 -12.07 -6.64 -13.69
C LEU A 275 -11.74 -7.43 -14.96
N TRP A 276 -10.90 -6.88 -15.84
CA TRP A 276 -10.45 -7.59 -17.04
C TRP A 276 -9.70 -8.88 -16.70
N LEU A 277 -8.80 -8.85 -15.70
CA LEU A 277 -8.08 -10.05 -15.24
C LEU A 277 -9.03 -11.11 -14.67
N VAL A 278 -10.04 -10.70 -13.89
CA VAL A 278 -11.07 -11.61 -13.36
C VAL A 278 -11.84 -12.27 -14.49
N VAL A 279 -12.38 -11.49 -15.43
CA VAL A 279 -13.14 -12.02 -16.58
C VAL A 279 -12.26 -12.98 -17.41
N ARG A 280 -11.02 -12.57 -17.71
CA ARG A 280 -10.05 -13.40 -18.45
C ARG A 280 -9.75 -14.71 -17.73
N ALA A 281 -9.61 -14.69 -16.41
CA ALA A 281 -9.29 -15.88 -15.62
C ALA A 281 -10.50 -16.84 -15.49
N LEU A 282 -11.72 -16.30 -15.36
CA LEU A 282 -12.96 -17.10 -15.30
C LEU A 282 -13.33 -17.74 -16.63
N ASN A 283 -12.98 -17.10 -17.75
CA ASN A 283 -13.21 -17.63 -19.11
C ASN A 283 -12.23 -18.73 -19.52
N ARG A 284 -11.22 -19.03 -18.69
CA ARG A 284 -10.28 -20.13 -18.93
C ARG A 284 -10.61 -21.31 -18.01
N PRO A 285 -10.48 -22.56 -18.51
CA PRO A 285 -10.63 -23.72 -17.64
C PRO A 285 -9.58 -23.65 -16.52
N PRO A 286 -9.93 -24.07 -15.30
CA PRO A 286 -8.93 -24.23 -14.24
C PRO A 286 -7.88 -25.26 -14.69
N ARG A 287 -6.62 -25.03 -14.31
CA ARG A 287 -5.55 -26.02 -14.45
C ARG A 287 -5.75 -27.20 -13.50
#